data_AF-A0A0R3WM56-F1
#
_entry.id   AF-A0A0R3WM56-F1
#
_cell.length_a   1.000
_cell.length_b   1.000
_cell.length_c   1.000
_cell.angle_alpha   90.00
_cell.angle_beta   90.00
_cell.angle_gamma   90.00
#
_symmetry.space_group_name_H-M   'P 1'
#
loop_
_entity.id
_entity.type
_entity.pdbx_description
1 polymer ?
#
loop_
_entity_poly.entity_id
_entity_poly.type
_entity_poly.pdbx_seq_one_letter_code
_entity_poly.pdbx_strand_id
1 'polypeptide(L)'
;MVYSLTVNFIRYILDEYANARRQLIVGAFLRALMVGWNSGGNVESIISTKPIELQSHDPVRYAGDMLAWSHQAVASEKEYLLSLTSEKAEQELICDCLNNITGGLVHPIQLRLEQILVTEHNAVLLYQINNLLQFYKNVIWNLLNDKAALYSVLSELQALSWNLFVSALQHQVSDLLAGSEPPSYDLTPSVSTTDATRLLEAILTTQDMSCAPPDVRQTKCEEASQAILIVAVVVKLLLEYYDSMAKTFIISQKAGKVGAETAEGRELPPVAMVYLLNSLYSLQGTLARLAFTGPQIAVVTERLEAVLADLTYSQATHILSRAGLYRLYEAINASRDDEGLPLAQSGAPGCSQDEIIDALREFNAEYLSNPDSWGLPEAAQLAFARPRNALRRRTADLVQSLYARLYKAITDPRSGYSNPWPEDLKTPEQVAGLLLPSSSISIS
;
A
#
# COMPACT_ATOMS: atom_id res chain seq x y z
N MET A 1 -50.16 41.74 1.38
CA MET A 1 -49.44 42.83 2.07
C MET A 1 -49.29 42.55 3.57
N VAL A 2 -50.37 42.30 4.32
CA VAL A 2 -50.31 42.00 5.78
C VAL A 2 -49.47 40.75 6.10
N TYR A 3 -49.64 39.65 5.33
CA TYR A 3 -48.84 38.42 5.50
C TYR A 3 -47.33 38.65 5.32
N SER A 4 -46.94 39.48 4.35
CA SER A 4 -45.52 39.81 4.10
C SER A 4 -44.94 40.69 5.21
N LEU A 5 -45.72 41.61 5.78
CA LEU A 5 -45.29 42.41 6.94
C LEU A 5 -45.11 41.55 8.19
N THR A 6 -46.00 40.59 8.45
CA THR A 6 -45.90 39.70 9.61
C THR A 6 -44.71 38.76 9.52
N VAL A 7 -44.42 38.22 8.32
CA VAL A 7 -43.23 37.37 8.10
C VAL A 7 -41.94 38.17 8.30
N ASN A 8 -41.87 39.39 7.75
CA ASN A 8 -40.70 40.28 7.94
C ASN A 8 -40.49 40.67 9.41
N PHE A 9 -41.58 40.89 10.17
CA PHE A 9 -41.50 41.21 11.59
C PHE A 9 -41.02 40.01 12.43
N ILE A 10 -41.50 38.80 12.13
CA ILE A 10 -41.03 37.56 12.76
C ILE A 10 -39.54 37.34 12.47
N ARG A 11 -39.10 37.56 11.22
CA ARG A 11 -37.70 37.46 10.83
C ARG A 11 -36.82 38.41 11.67
N TYR A 12 -37.22 39.67 11.81
CA TYR A 12 -36.50 40.64 12.64
C TYR A 12 -36.39 40.21 14.11
N ILE A 13 -37.48 39.70 14.70
CA ILE A 13 -37.46 39.20 16.10
C ILE A 13 -36.51 38.00 16.24
N LEU A 14 -36.56 37.06 15.29
CA LEU A 14 -35.69 35.89 15.30
C LEU A 14 -34.22 36.25 15.08
N ASP A 15 -33.93 37.30 14.29
CA ASP A 15 -32.56 37.79 14.10
C ASP A 15 -32.01 38.43 15.39
N GLU A 16 -32.80 39.25 16.09
CA GLU A 16 -32.41 39.81 17.39
C GLU A 16 -32.25 38.72 18.46
N TYR A 17 -33.16 37.75 18.50
CA TYR A 17 -33.05 36.57 19.36
C TYR A 17 -31.77 35.78 19.05
N ALA A 18 -31.49 35.52 17.77
CA ALA A 18 -30.30 34.79 17.35
C ALA A 18 -29.01 35.51 17.77
N ASN A 19 -28.95 36.83 17.63
CA ASN A 19 -27.81 37.64 18.04
C ASN A 19 -27.56 37.54 19.56
N ALA A 20 -28.61 37.62 20.38
CA ALA A 20 -28.50 37.46 21.83
C ALA A 20 -28.04 36.04 22.22
N ARG A 21 -28.65 35.00 21.62
CA ARG A 21 -28.29 33.60 21.87
C ARG A 21 -26.87 33.27 21.41
N ARG A 22 -26.42 33.85 20.29
CA ARG A 22 -25.04 33.71 19.79
C ARG A 22 -24.01 34.17 20.83
N GLN A 23 -24.26 35.28 21.53
CA GLN A 23 -23.35 35.73 22.59
C GLN A 23 -23.34 34.76 23.78
N LEU A 24 -24.52 34.25 24.15
CA LEU A 24 -24.67 33.29 25.25
C LEU A 24 -24.01 31.94 24.95
N ILE A 25 -24.16 31.40 23.73
CA ILE A 25 -23.59 30.10 23.35
C ILE A 25 -22.07 30.17 23.32
N VAL A 26 -21.48 31.29 22.84
CA VAL A 26 -20.03 31.51 22.90
C VAL A 26 -19.54 31.59 24.33
N GLY A 27 -20.21 32.35 25.19
CA GLY A 27 -19.87 32.42 26.62
C GLY A 27 -20.05 31.08 27.34
N ALA A 28 -21.04 30.27 26.96
CA ALA A 28 -21.24 28.93 27.48
C ALA A 28 -20.11 27.98 27.04
N PHE A 29 -19.68 28.05 25.78
CA PHE A 29 -18.57 27.25 25.27
C PHE A 29 -17.26 27.57 25.98
N LEU A 30 -16.94 28.85 26.11
CA LEU A 30 -15.73 29.31 26.82
C LEU A 30 -15.76 28.89 28.31
N ARG A 31 -16.93 28.90 28.95
CA ARG A 31 -17.08 28.37 30.32
C ARG A 31 -16.89 26.86 30.38
N ALA A 32 -17.44 26.10 29.43
CA ALA A 32 -17.22 24.66 29.35
C ALA A 32 -15.73 24.32 29.18
N LEU A 33 -15.01 25.11 28.38
CA LEU A 33 -13.57 25.00 28.19
C LEU A 33 -12.77 25.24 29.48
N MET A 34 -13.05 26.34 30.20
CA MET A 34 -12.22 26.79 31.34
C MET A 34 -12.67 26.28 32.71
N VAL A 35 -13.97 26.06 32.91
CA VAL A 35 -14.59 25.75 34.22
C VAL A 35 -15.27 24.39 34.21
N GLY A 36 -15.71 23.92 33.05
CA GLY A 36 -16.52 22.71 32.92
C GLY A 36 -18.01 23.01 32.81
N TRP A 37 -18.82 21.98 32.72
CA TRP A 37 -20.27 22.11 32.46
C TRP A 37 -21.06 21.07 33.27
N ASN A 38 -22.32 21.38 33.58
CA ASN A 38 -23.20 20.45 34.28
C ASN A 38 -24.17 19.80 33.29
N SER A 39 -23.94 18.54 32.95
CA SER A 39 -24.88 17.74 32.16
C SER A 39 -25.98 17.20 33.07
N GLY A 40 -26.97 18.03 33.42
CA GLY A 40 -28.15 17.56 34.16
C GLY A 40 -28.97 18.68 34.79
N GLY A 41 -30.22 18.82 34.32
CA GLY A 41 -31.17 19.82 34.81
C GLY A 41 -31.86 19.51 36.15
N ASN A 42 -31.31 18.63 36.99
CA ASN A 42 -31.89 18.33 38.32
C ASN A 42 -30.82 18.37 39.42
N VAL A 43 -31.20 18.98 40.53
CA VAL A 43 -30.39 19.56 41.63
C VAL A 43 -29.54 18.57 42.45
N GLU A 44 -29.42 17.28 42.07
CA GLU A 44 -28.69 16.30 42.90
C GLU A 44 -27.71 15.37 42.15
N SER A 45 -27.52 15.51 40.83
CA SER A 45 -26.43 14.82 40.14
C SER A 45 -25.22 15.75 39.97
N ILE A 46 -24.35 15.78 40.98
CA ILE A 46 -23.06 16.51 40.98
C ILE A 46 -22.05 15.78 40.08
N ILE A 47 -22.35 15.68 38.78
CA ILE A 47 -21.33 15.34 37.79
C ILE A 47 -21.04 16.63 37.04
N SER A 48 -20.33 17.55 37.73
CA SER A 48 -19.66 18.65 37.06
C SER A 48 -18.59 18.03 36.16
N THR A 49 -18.73 18.17 34.84
CA THR A 49 -17.69 17.73 33.93
C THR A 49 -16.49 18.64 34.14
N LYS A 50 -15.29 18.06 34.20
CA LYS A 50 -14.06 18.84 34.35
C LYS A 50 -13.90 19.81 33.15
N PRO A 51 -13.23 20.96 33.33
CA PRO A 51 -12.87 21.84 32.21
C PRO A 51 -12.28 21.06 31.05
N ILE A 52 -12.77 21.34 29.84
CA ILE A 52 -12.32 20.63 28.64
C ILE A 52 -10.82 20.92 28.38
N GLU A 53 -10.33 22.13 28.72
CA GLU A 53 -8.91 22.50 28.55
C GLU A 53 -7.93 21.63 29.39
N LEU A 54 -8.39 21.03 30.49
CA LEU A 54 -7.56 20.10 31.28
C LEU A 54 -7.19 18.83 30.51
N GLN A 55 -7.90 18.53 29.43
CA GLN A 55 -7.69 17.35 28.60
C GLN A 55 -6.80 17.62 27.38
N SER A 56 -6.23 18.83 27.26
CA SER A 56 -5.37 19.24 26.13
C SER A 56 -4.16 18.34 25.87
N HIS A 57 -3.74 17.51 26.83
CA HIS A 57 -2.69 16.51 26.68
C HIS A 57 -3.13 15.25 25.92
N ASP A 58 -4.44 15.01 25.82
CA ASP A 58 -5.04 13.91 25.06
C ASP A 58 -5.82 14.52 23.89
N PRO A 59 -5.21 14.61 22.69
CA PRO A 59 -5.74 15.39 21.59
C PRO A 59 -7.05 14.81 21.03
N VAL A 60 -7.20 13.48 21.05
CA VAL A 60 -8.40 12.78 20.57
C VAL A 60 -9.57 13.07 21.50
N ARG A 61 -9.34 12.97 22.81
CA ARG A 61 -10.36 13.24 23.81
C ARG A 61 -10.73 14.73 23.86
N TYR A 62 -9.74 15.61 23.78
CA TYR A 62 -9.96 17.05 23.76
C TYR A 62 -10.78 17.50 22.53
N ALA A 63 -10.45 16.98 21.34
CA ALA A 63 -11.24 17.19 20.14
C ALA A 63 -12.65 16.60 20.27
N GLY A 64 -12.76 15.37 20.79
CA GLY A 64 -14.03 14.69 21.03
C GLY A 64 -14.97 15.45 21.96
N ASP A 65 -14.49 15.95 23.09
CA ASP A 65 -15.27 16.71 24.06
C ASP A 65 -15.76 18.05 23.49
N MET A 66 -14.93 18.77 22.72
CA MET A 66 -15.33 20.00 22.03
C MET A 66 -16.44 19.74 21.00
N LEU A 67 -16.31 18.69 20.20
CA LEU A 67 -17.29 18.32 19.17
C LEU A 67 -18.60 17.80 19.80
N ALA A 68 -18.51 17.01 20.87
CA ALA A 68 -19.65 16.51 21.62
C ALA A 68 -20.46 17.67 22.25
N TRP A 69 -19.76 18.60 22.89
CA TRP A 69 -20.39 19.80 23.46
C TRP A 69 -21.09 20.62 22.38
N SER A 70 -20.43 20.81 21.23
CA SER A 70 -20.98 21.57 20.10
C SER A 70 -22.23 20.92 19.55
N HIS A 71 -22.21 19.61 19.34
CA HIS A 71 -23.39 18.84 18.93
C HIS A 71 -24.56 19.01 19.93
N GLN A 72 -24.31 18.86 21.24
CA GLN A 72 -25.34 19.02 22.27
C GLN A 72 -25.91 20.44 22.29
N ALA A 73 -25.05 21.45 22.14
CA ALA A 73 -25.47 22.85 22.10
C ALA A 73 -26.37 23.12 20.88
N VAL A 74 -25.98 22.63 19.69
CA VAL A 74 -26.79 22.75 18.47
C VAL A 74 -28.16 22.09 18.64
N ALA A 75 -28.20 20.86 19.18
CA ALA A 75 -29.45 20.14 19.43
C ALA A 75 -30.37 20.93 20.40
N SER A 76 -29.80 21.45 21.49
CA SER A 76 -30.54 22.23 22.48
C SER A 76 -31.10 23.54 21.90
N GLU A 77 -30.31 24.28 21.12
CA GLU A 77 -30.80 25.50 20.45
C GLU A 77 -31.92 25.20 19.45
N LYS A 78 -31.83 24.09 18.72
CA LYS A 78 -32.89 23.64 17.82
C LYS A 78 -34.17 23.35 18.58
N GLU A 79 -34.11 22.65 19.71
CA GLU A 79 -35.26 22.39 20.57
C GLU A 79 -35.86 23.69 21.13
N TYR A 80 -35.04 24.64 21.59
CA TYR A 80 -35.53 25.94 22.05
C TYR A 80 -36.24 26.71 20.93
N LEU A 81 -35.67 26.77 19.73
CA LEU A 81 -36.31 27.43 18.58
C LEU A 81 -37.63 26.76 18.19
N LEU A 82 -37.69 25.43 18.19
CA LEU A 82 -38.92 24.69 17.92
C LEU A 82 -39.98 24.90 19.01
N SER A 83 -39.58 25.10 20.27
CA SER A 83 -40.51 25.42 21.36
C SER A 83 -41.10 26.83 21.26
N LEU A 84 -40.34 27.79 20.71
CA LEU A 84 -40.74 29.18 20.54
C LEU A 84 -41.55 29.42 19.27
N THR A 85 -41.43 28.52 18.28
CA THR A 85 -42.08 28.64 16.97
C THR A 85 -43.22 27.63 16.84
N SER A 86 -44.33 28.03 16.21
CA SER A 86 -45.44 27.08 15.94
C SER A 86 -45.04 26.07 14.86
N GLU A 87 -45.70 24.90 14.81
CA GLU A 87 -45.50 23.87 13.76
C GLU A 87 -45.61 24.39 12.31
N LYS A 88 -46.23 25.56 12.10
CA LYS A 88 -46.40 26.21 10.78
C LYS A 88 -45.26 27.17 10.40
N ALA A 89 -44.24 27.33 11.23
CA ALA A 89 -43.11 28.20 10.93
C ALA A 89 -42.30 27.65 9.75
N GLU A 90 -41.84 28.55 8.88
CA GLU A 90 -41.01 28.19 7.72
C GLU A 90 -39.69 27.57 8.22
N GLN A 91 -39.45 26.31 7.85
CA GLN A 91 -38.25 25.57 8.26
C GLN A 91 -36.96 26.30 7.86
N GLU A 92 -36.98 27.04 6.76
CA GLU A 92 -35.85 27.85 6.29
C GLU A 92 -35.50 28.97 7.28
N LEU A 93 -36.49 29.66 7.85
CA LEU A 93 -36.26 30.71 8.85
C LEU A 93 -35.67 30.14 10.15
N ILE A 94 -36.12 28.95 10.55
CA ILE A 94 -35.57 28.25 11.73
C ILE A 94 -34.12 27.86 11.48
N CYS A 95 -33.80 27.34 10.28
CA CYS A 95 -32.43 26.98 9.91
C CYS A 95 -31.52 28.21 9.83
N ASP A 96 -31.98 29.32 9.25
CA ASP A 96 -31.24 30.59 9.18
C ASP A 96 -30.93 31.13 10.59
N CYS A 97 -31.93 31.13 11.47
CA CYS A 97 -31.79 31.58 12.86
C CYS A 97 -30.79 30.69 13.62
N LEU A 98 -30.90 29.37 13.47
CA LEU A 98 -29.99 28.41 14.10
C LEU A 98 -28.56 28.52 13.55
N ASN A 99 -28.38 28.72 12.25
CA ASN A 99 -27.08 28.99 11.63
C ASN A 99 -26.48 30.30 12.17
N ASN A 100 -27.30 31.33 12.38
CA ASN A 100 -26.87 32.57 13.00
C ASN A 100 -26.38 32.30 14.45
N ILE A 101 -27.14 31.61 15.29
CA ILE A 101 -26.73 31.29 16.67
C ILE A 101 -25.40 30.50 16.71
N THR A 102 -25.36 29.39 15.95
CA THR A 102 -24.23 28.45 15.93
C THR A 102 -22.98 29.04 15.26
N GLY A 103 -23.13 30.05 14.41
CA GLY A 103 -22.02 30.81 13.82
C GLY A 103 -21.06 31.41 14.84
N GLY A 104 -21.50 31.67 16.08
CA GLY A 104 -20.61 32.11 17.17
C GLY A 104 -19.56 31.06 17.58
N LEU A 105 -19.87 29.77 17.43
CA LEU A 105 -19.01 28.67 17.83
C LEU A 105 -17.89 28.37 16.83
N VAL A 106 -18.05 28.82 15.59
CA VAL A 106 -17.16 28.51 14.47
C VAL A 106 -15.70 28.84 14.80
N HIS A 107 -15.42 30.09 15.15
CA HIS A 107 -14.05 30.55 15.34
C HIS A 107 -13.36 29.90 16.57
N PRO A 108 -13.99 29.82 17.75
CA PRO A 108 -13.40 29.14 18.91
C PRO A 108 -13.09 27.65 18.70
N ILE A 109 -13.94 26.94 17.97
CA ILE A 109 -13.76 25.52 17.62
C ILE A 109 -12.63 25.38 16.60
N GLN A 110 -12.68 26.18 15.53
CA GLN A 110 -11.67 26.17 14.47
C GLN A 110 -10.27 26.39 15.04
N LEU A 111 -10.07 27.49 15.80
CA LEU A 111 -8.76 27.85 16.33
C LEU A 111 -8.14 26.70 17.15
N ARG A 112 -8.92 26.07 18.03
CA ARG A 112 -8.44 25.00 18.91
C ARG A 112 -8.19 23.70 18.15
N LEU A 113 -9.11 23.30 17.29
CA LEU A 113 -8.95 22.07 16.50
C LEU A 113 -7.81 22.19 15.50
N GLU A 114 -7.66 23.31 14.80
CA GLU A 114 -6.51 23.57 13.93
C GLU A 114 -5.19 23.51 14.71
N GLN A 115 -5.14 24.13 15.90
CA GLN A 115 -3.95 24.09 16.73
C GLN A 115 -3.56 22.65 17.09
N ILE A 116 -4.51 21.83 17.54
CA ILE A 116 -4.26 20.41 17.84
C ILE A 116 -3.71 19.69 16.61
N LEU A 117 -4.38 19.86 15.47
CA LEU A 117 -4.01 19.18 14.22
C LEU A 117 -2.60 19.54 13.76
N VAL A 118 -2.21 20.82 13.86
CA VAL A 118 -0.87 21.28 13.44
C VAL A 118 0.22 20.84 14.42
N THR A 119 -0.08 20.74 15.72
CA THR A 119 0.90 20.32 16.74
C THR A 119 1.08 18.81 16.82
N GLU A 120 0.08 18.03 16.41
CA GLU A 120 0.12 16.58 16.50
C GLU A 120 0.88 15.98 15.32
N HIS A 121 1.78 15.04 15.59
CA HIS A 121 2.61 14.40 14.56
C HIS A 121 2.40 12.89 14.50
N ASN A 122 1.59 12.34 15.41
CA ASN A 122 1.24 10.93 15.40
C ASN A 122 0.15 10.64 14.36
N ALA A 123 0.50 9.87 13.32
CA ALA A 123 -0.43 9.45 12.27
C ALA A 123 -1.67 8.71 12.82
N VAL A 124 -1.53 7.89 13.86
CA VAL A 124 -2.66 7.17 14.47
C VAL A 124 -3.63 8.15 15.14
N LEU A 125 -3.13 9.12 15.90
CA LEU A 125 -3.97 10.12 16.58
C LEU A 125 -4.64 11.05 15.56
N LEU A 126 -3.90 11.51 14.54
CA LEU A 126 -4.46 12.32 13.46
C LEU A 126 -5.58 11.58 12.73
N TYR A 127 -5.43 10.28 12.48
CA TYR A 127 -6.48 9.46 11.88
C TYR A 127 -7.72 9.33 12.78
N GLN A 128 -7.51 9.11 14.08
CA GLN A 128 -8.62 9.08 15.05
C GLN A 128 -9.38 10.41 15.11
N ILE A 129 -8.67 11.54 15.11
CA ILE A 129 -9.27 12.88 15.07
C ILE A 129 -10.02 13.09 13.75
N ASN A 130 -9.45 12.67 12.62
CA ASN A 130 -10.12 12.73 11.32
C ASN A 130 -11.46 11.96 11.33
N ASN A 131 -11.49 10.77 11.92
CA ASN A 131 -12.71 9.96 12.03
C ASN A 131 -13.76 10.64 12.93
N LEU A 132 -13.33 11.26 14.04
CA LEU A 132 -14.22 12.07 14.88
C LEU A 132 -14.80 13.26 14.12
N LEU A 133 -13.95 14.00 13.39
CA LEU A 133 -14.39 15.13 12.57
C LEU A 133 -15.38 14.68 11.49
N GLN A 134 -15.12 13.58 10.80
CA GLN A 134 -16.03 13.01 9.81
C GLN A 134 -17.39 12.63 10.42
N PHE A 135 -17.38 11.97 11.58
CA PHE A 135 -18.61 11.63 12.30
C PHE A 135 -19.41 12.88 12.69
N TYR A 136 -18.78 13.83 13.38
CA TYR A 136 -19.47 15.03 13.86
C TYR A 136 -19.87 15.98 12.73
N LYS A 137 -19.09 16.06 11.66
CA LYS A 137 -19.51 16.75 10.42
C LYS A 137 -20.84 16.21 9.91
N ASN A 138 -20.99 14.89 9.82
CA ASN A 138 -22.23 14.25 9.36
C ASN A 138 -23.39 14.46 10.34
N VAL A 139 -23.13 14.41 11.65
CA VAL A 139 -24.13 14.71 12.68
C VAL A 139 -24.63 16.15 12.56
N ILE A 140 -23.72 17.12 12.42
CA ILE A 140 -24.07 18.53 12.27
C ILE A 140 -24.78 18.80 10.94
N TRP A 141 -24.38 18.13 9.86
CA TRP A 141 -25.06 18.21 8.57
C TRP A 141 -26.53 17.80 8.68
N ASN A 142 -26.84 16.71 9.37
CA ASN A 142 -28.22 16.27 9.61
C ASN A 142 -29.05 17.27 10.45
N LEU A 143 -28.39 18.10 11.25
CA LEU A 143 -29.07 19.07 12.13
C LEU A 143 -29.28 20.43 11.46
N LEU A 144 -28.29 20.93 10.71
CA LEU A 144 -28.20 22.30 10.19
C LEU A 144 -28.20 22.40 8.65
N ASN A 145 -28.13 21.26 7.94
CA ASN A 145 -27.93 21.17 6.50
C ASN A 145 -26.57 21.73 6.02
N ASP A 146 -26.38 21.75 4.70
CA ASP A 146 -25.14 22.12 4.00
C ASP A 146 -24.78 23.61 4.06
N LYS A 147 -25.76 24.49 4.24
CA LYS A 147 -25.56 25.97 4.31
C LYS A 147 -24.96 26.46 5.63
N ALA A 148 -24.74 25.58 6.60
CA ALA A 148 -24.31 25.97 7.93
C ALA A 148 -22.81 26.30 7.99
N ALA A 149 -22.45 27.43 8.59
CA ALA A 149 -21.04 27.84 8.73
C ALA A 149 -20.24 26.81 9.54
N LEU A 150 -20.86 26.22 10.57
CA LEU A 150 -20.26 25.17 11.39
C LEU A 150 -19.98 23.89 10.58
N TYR A 151 -20.88 23.51 9.67
CA TYR A 151 -20.65 22.36 8.78
C TYR A 151 -19.48 22.61 7.83
N SER A 152 -19.39 23.80 7.21
CA SER A 152 -18.27 24.18 6.34
C SER A 152 -16.94 24.06 7.07
N VAL A 153 -16.84 24.64 8.26
CA VAL A 153 -15.61 24.62 9.06
C VAL A 153 -15.23 23.20 9.48
N LEU A 154 -16.18 22.37 9.92
CA LEU A 154 -15.88 20.96 10.21
C LEU A 154 -15.43 20.19 8.97
N SER A 155 -15.94 20.52 7.79
CA SER A 155 -15.50 19.93 6.52
C SER A 155 -14.08 20.36 6.16
N GLU A 156 -13.74 21.63 6.35
CA GLU A 156 -12.39 22.16 6.12
C GLU A 156 -11.38 21.54 7.09
N LEU A 157 -11.73 21.44 8.38
CA LEU A 157 -10.92 20.79 9.40
C LEU A 157 -10.71 19.30 9.13
N GLN A 158 -11.74 18.60 8.67
CA GLN A 158 -11.62 17.18 8.29
C GLN A 158 -10.68 17.01 7.10
N ALA A 159 -10.78 17.86 6.07
CA ALA A 159 -9.86 17.84 4.94
C ALA A 159 -8.42 18.17 5.35
N LEU A 160 -8.22 19.15 6.25
CA LEU A 160 -6.92 19.48 6.82
C LEU A 160 -6.34 18.29 7.60
N SER A 161 -7.13 17.69 8.49
CA SER A 161 -6.75 16.54 9.29
C SER A 161 -6.33 15.36 8.41
N TRP A 162 -7.08 15.10 7.33
CA TRP A 162 -6.72 14.07 6.34
C TRP A 162 -5.36 14.32 5.68
N ASN A 163 -5.11 15.56 5.22
CA ASN A 163 -3.84 15.89 4.58
C ASN A 163 -2.65 15.76 5.54
N LEU A 164 -2.80 16.27 6.77
CA LEU A 164 -1.78 16.17 7.81
C LEU A 164 -1.54 14.70 8.19
N PHE A 165 -2.59 13.89 8.30
CA PHE A 165 -2.49 12.47 8.54
C PHE A 165 -1.66 11.76 7.45
N VAL A 166 -1.97 12.00 6.17
CA VAL A 166 -1.25 11.37 5.05
C VAL A 166 0.22 11.77 5.07
N SER A 167 0.52 13.05 5.30
CA SER A 167 1.91 13.53 5.41
C SER A 167 2.64 12.94 6.62
N ALA A 168 1.99 12.87 7.78
CA ALA A 168 2.56 12.26 8.99
C ALA A 168 2.83 10.76 8.79
N LEU A 169 1.90 10.04 8.15
CA LEU A 169 2.06 8.62 7.83
C LEU A 169 3.27 8.40 6.91
N GLN A 170 3.38 9.20 5.84
CA GLN A 170 4.52 9.13 4.92
C GLN A 170 5.85 9.39 5.65
N HIS A 171 5.88 10.41 6.51
CA HIS A 171 7.07 10.77 7.29
C HIS A 171 7.46 9.65 8.26
N GLN A 172 6.53 9.16 9.08
CA GLN A 172 6.81 8.11 10.05
C GLN A 172 7.29 6.81 9.39
N VAL A 173 6.65 6.39 8.29
CA VAL A 173 7.10 5.21 7.55
C VAL A 173 8.49 5.44 6.95
N SER A 174 8.75 6.63 6.38
CA SER A 174 10.06 6.95 5.81
C SER A 174 11.16 6.97 6.87
N ASP A 175 10.90 7.54 8.05
CA ASP A 175 11.84 7.57 9.17
C ASP A 175 12.17 6.17 9.70
N LEU A 176 11.15 5.32 9.86
CA LEU A 176 11.33 3.92 10.27
C LEU A 176 12.23 3.17 9.29
N LEU A 177 12.05 3.43 7.99
CA LEU A 177 12.83 2.80 6.92
C LEU A 177 14.23 3.41 6.78
N ALA A 178 14.41 4.71 7.03
CA ALA A 178 15.71 5.38 6.96
C ALA A 178 16.69 4.90 8.04
N GLY A 179 16.18 4.48 9.20
CA GLY A 179 16.99 3.94 10.31
C GLY A 179 17.48 2.50 10.11
N SER A 180 17.19 1.84 8.99
CA SER A 180 17.50 0.42 8.80
C SER A 180 18.96 0.15 8.44
N GLU A 181 19.56 -0.84 9.09
CA GLU A 181 20.85 -1.43 8.70
C GLU A 181 20.77 -2.15 7.34
N PRO A 182 21.91 -2.32 6.63
CA PRO A 182 21.93 -3.09 5.39
C PRO A 182 21.43 -4.52 5.62
N PRO A 183 20.81 -5.15 4.60
CA PRO A 183 20.19 -6.46 4.70
C PRO A 183 21.18 -7.50 5.24
N SER A 184 20.70 -8.29 6.20
CA SER A 184 21.46 -9.37 6.82
C SER A 184 21.82 -10.45 5.78
N TYR A 185 22.77 -11.32 6.14
CA TYR A 185 23.19 -12.45 5.31
C TYR A 185 22.05 -13.41 4.93
N ASP A 186 20.92 -13.35 5.64
CA ASP A 186 19.74 -14.19 5.42
C ASP A 186 18.83 -13.69 4.29
N LEU A 187 19.12 -12.53 3.69
CA LEU A 187 18.34 -11.90 2.61
C LEU A 187 16.84 -11.76 2.94
N THR A 188 16.51 -11.56 4.21
CA THR A 188 15.16 -11.33 4.70
C THR A 188 14.88 -9.83 4.88
N PRO A 189 13.60 -9.41 4.85
CA PRO A 189 13.24 -8.01 5.12
C PRO A 189 13.69 -7.57 6.52
N SER A 190 14.00 -6.28 6.66
CA SER A 190 14.46 -5.68 7.93
C SER A 190 13.31 -5.54 8.94
N VAL A 191 13.64 -5.45 10.24
CA VAL A 191 12.64 -5.26 11.30
C VAL A 191 11.84 -3.96 11.08
N SER A 192 12.47 -2.91 10.56
CA SER A 192 11.82 -1.64 10.18
C SER A 192 10.61 -1.83 9.26
N THR A 193 10.68 -2.78 8.32
CA THR A 193 9.56 -3.05 7.40
C THR A 193 8.39 -3.72 8.12
N THR A 194 8.70 -4.54 9.13
CA THR A 194 7.69 -5.14 10.00
C THR A 194 7.01 -4.05 10.83
N ASP A 195 7.77 -3.10 11.38
CA ASP A 195 7.21 -1.98 12.14
C ASP A 195 6.31 -1.07 11.29
N ALA A 196 6.69 -0.81 10.03
CA ALA A 196 5.82 -0.10 9.09
C ALA A 196 4.50 -0.86 8.82
N THR A 197 4.54 -2.19 8.68
CA THR A 197 3.30 -2.99 8.53
C THR A 197 2.46 -3.03 9.81
N ARG A 198 3.07 -2.98 11.00
CA ARG A 198 2.36 -2.87 12.28
C ARG A 198 1.69 -1.51 12.44
N LEU A 199 2.34 -0.43 12.02
CA LEU A 199 1.74 0.90 11.99
C LEU A 199 0.50 0.92 11.07
N LEU A 200 0.60 0.31 9.89
CA LEU A 200 -0.54 0.15 8.98
C LEU A 200 -1.68 -0.64 9.65
N GLU A 201 -1.37 -1.76 10.31
CA GLU A 201 -2.37 -2.56 11.05
C GLU A 201 -3.02 -1.77 12.18
N ALA A 202 -2.25 -0.98 12.95
CA ALA A 202 -2.78 -0.12 14.01
C ALA A 202 -3.78 0.92 13.44
N ILE A 203 -3.47 1.54 12.30
CA ILE A 203 -4.38 2.51 11.67
C ILE A 203 -5.65 1.83 11.16
N LEU A 204 -5.53 0.69 10.47
CA LEU A 204 -6.69 -0.02 9.94
C LEU A 204 -7.60 -0.62 11.02
N THR A 205 -7.04 -1.00 12.18
CA THR A 205 -7.83 -1.52 13.31
C THR A 205 -8.56 -0.42 14.08
N THR A 206 -8.08 0.83 14.03
CA THR A 206 -8.81 1.97 14.62
C THR A 206 -10.11 2.36 13.88
N GLN A 207 -10.47 1.65 12.80
CA GLN A 207 -11.67 1.89 12.00
C GLN A 207 -12.99 1.46 12.66
N ASP A 208 -12.98 0.99 13.92
CA ASP A 208 -14.20 0.63 14.67
C ASP A 208 -15.00 1.86 15.13
N MET A 209 -15.64 2.57 14.19
CA MET A 209 -16.70 3.54 14.47
C MET A 209 -18.03 2.81 14.64
N SER A 210 -18.12 2.01 15.69
CA SER A 210 -19.30 1.22 16.10
C SER A 210 -20.53 2.08 16.48
N CYS A 211 -20.47 3.40 16.35
CA CYS A 211 -21.53 4.35 16.71
C CYS A 211 -22.22 5.05 15.51
N ALA A 212 -21.93 4.69 14.26
CA ALA A 212 -22.60 5.29 13.10
C ALA A 212 -24.03 4.70 12.88
N PRO A 213 -25.08 5.53 12.70
CA PRO A 213 -26.43 5.07 12.36
C PRO A 213 -26.48 4.22 11.07
N PRO A 214 -27.43 3.29 10.91
CA PRO A 214 -27.48 2.37 9.78
C PRO A 214 -27.64 3.02 8.41
N ASP A 215 -28.18 4.25 8.32
CA ASP A 215 -28.29 5.01 7.06
C ASP A 215 -26.92 5.53 6.54
N VAL A 216 -25.91 5.58 7.41
CA VAL A 216 -24.53 5.94 7.05
C VAL A 216 -23.82 4.76 6.36
N ARG A 217 -24.41 3.56 6.27
CA ARG A 217 -23.77 2.40 5.59
C ARG A 217 -23.53 2.59 4.07
N GLN A 218 -23.99 3.68 3.47
CA GLN A 218 -23.58 4.12 2.12
C GLN A 218 -22.17 4.76 2.09
N THR A 219 -21.61 5.21 3.23
CA THR A 219 -20.21 5.66 3.37
C THR A 219 -19.20 4.52 3.33
N LYS A 220 -19.63 3.25 3.28
CA LYS A 220 -18.74 2.10 3.10
C LYS A 220 -17.83 2.23 1.87
N CYS A 221 -18.29 2.89 0.82
CA CYS A 221 -17.46 3.15 -0.37
C CYS A 221 -16.36 4.18 -0.10
N GLU A 222 -16.66 5.26 0.63
CA GLU A 222 -15.69 6.30 0.98
C GLU A 222 -14.68 5.78 2.01
N GLU A 223 -15.15 5.04 3.02
CA GLU A 223 -14.31 4.38 4.04
C GLU A 223 -13.41 3.31 3.41
N ALA A 224 -13.95 2.47 2.51
CA ALA A 224 -13.14 1.52 1.76
C ALA A 224 -12.12 2.24 0.87
N SER A 225 -12.49 3.36 0.23
CA SER A 225 -11.58 4.15 -0.60
C SER A 225 -10.45 4.77 0.22
N GLN A 226 -10.75 5.29 1.41
CA GLN A 226 -9.76 5.81 2.34
C GLN A 226 -8.80 4.71 2.82
N ALA A 227 -9.33 3.55 3.22
CA ALA A 227 -8.51 2.40 3.63
C ALA A 227 -7.58 1.94 2.49
N ILE A 228 -8.09 1.85 1.25
CA ILE A 228 -7.29 1.52 0.06
C ILE A 228 -6.17 2.55 -0.15
N LEU A 229 -6.45 3.85 0.02
CA LEU A 229 -5.44 4.90 -0.13
C LEU A 229 -4.34 4.78 0.93
N ILE A 230 -4.71 4.54 2.19
CA ILE A 230 -3.76 4.36 3.31
C ILE A 230 -2.82 3.20 3.01
N VAL A 231 -3.37 2.05 2.62
CA VAL A 231 -2.56 0.87 2.24
C VAL A 231 -1.67 1.21 1.04
N ALA A 232 -2.18 1.91 0.04
CA ALA A 232 -1.42 2.30 -1.16
C ALA A 232 -0.21 3.19 -0.82
N VAL A 233 -0.37 4.15 0.09
CA VAL A 233 0.71 5.04 0.53
C VAL A 233 1.83 4.22 1.19
N VAL A 234 1.50 3.34 2.15
CA VAL A 234 2.50 2.55 2.87
C VAL A 234 3.18 1.52 1.96
N VAL A 235 2.41 0.81 1.13
CA VAL A 235 2.95 -0.20 0.21
C VAL A 235 3.89 0.43 -0.82
N LYS A 236 3.54 1.61 -1.35
CA LYS A 236 4.43 2.34 -2.27
C LYS A 236 5.80 2.62 -1.64
N LEU A 237 5.83 3.17 -0.41
CA LEU A 237 7.08 3.47 0.29
C LEU A 237 7.90 2.20 0.57
N LEU A 238 7.24 1.11 0.95
CA LEU A 238 7.90 -0.19 1.15
C LEU A 238 8.50 -0.75 -0.14
N LEU A 239 7.79 -0.67 -1.26
CA LEU A 239 8.31 -1.09 -2.57
C LEU A 239 9.51 -0.26 -3.00
N GLU A 240 9.44 1.07 -2.87
CA GLU A 240 10.54 1.98 -3.16
C GLU A 240 11.76 1.70 -2.27
N TYR A 241 11.53 1.42 -0.98
CA TYR A 241 12.57 1.01 -0.06
C TYR A 241 13.22 -0.33 -0.44
N TYR A 242 12.43 -1.36 -0.76
CA TYR A 242 12.96 -2.65 -1.19
C TYR A 242 13.80 -2.51 -2.46
N ASP A 243 13.35 -1.72 -3.43
CA ASP A 243 14.10 -1.46 -4.66
C ASP A 243 15.37 -0.65 -4.41
N SER A 244 15.34 0.33 -3.50
CA SER A 244 16.52 1.09 -3.07
C SER A 244 17.54 0.15 -2.41
N MET A 245 17.09 -0.71 -1.50
CA MET A 245 17.95 -1.65 -0.80
C MET A 245 18.53 -2.69 -1.77
N ALA A 246 17.74 -3.19 -2.71
CA ALA A 246 18.21 -4.08 -3.77
C ALA A 246 19.33 -3.46 -4.62
N LYS A 247 19.27 -2.16 -4.89
CA LYS A 247 20.32 -1.43 -5.64
C LYS A 247 21.62 -1.29 -4.84
N THR A 248 21.60 -1.30 -3.50
CA THR A 248 22.82 -1.24 -2.69
C THR A 248 23.73 -2.45 -2.92
N PHE A 249 23.16 -3.62 -3.18
CA PHE A 249 23.92 -4.83 -3.53
C PHE A 249 24.75 -4.64 -4.82
N ILE A 250 24.25 -3.89 -5.79
CA ILE A 250 24.99 -3.56 -7.02
C ILE A 250 26.27 -2.77 -6.69
N ILE A 251 26.16 -1.81 -5.77
CA ILE A 251 27.28 -0.95 -5.37
C ILE A 251 28.33 -1.77 -4.61
N SER A 252 27.88 -2.66 -3.70
CA SER A 252 28.77 -3.53 -2.93
C SER A 252 29.60 -4.46 -3.80
N GLN A 253 29.02 -5.04 -4.88
CA GLN A 253 29.78 -5.89 -5.81
C GLN A 253 30.75 -5.09 -6.69
N LYS A 254 30.39 -3.86 -7.10
CA LYS A 254 31.27 -3.00 -7.91
C LYS A 254 32.49 -2.51 -7.14
N ALA A 255 32.41 -2.34 -5.81
CA ALA A 255 33.57 -1.99 -4.99
C ALA A 255 34.65 -3.08 -4.96
N GLY A 256 34.32 -4.34 -5.30
CA GLY A 256 35.27 -5.45 -5.38
C GLY A 256 35.87 -5.71 -6.76
N LYS A 257 35.35 -5.09 -7.83
CA LYS A 257 35.86 -5.26 -9.21
C LYS A 257 36.12 -3.89 -9.85
N VAL A 258 37.36 -3.42 -9.69
CA VAL A 258 37.89 -2.33 -10.53
C VAL A 258 38.03 -2.87 -11.96
N GLY A 259 37.25 -2.33 -12.89
CA GLY A 259 37.42 -2.55 -14.32
C GLY A 259 36.34 -3.42 -14.97
N ALA A 260 35.24 -2.79 -15.36
CA ALA A 260 34.48 -3.07 -16.59
C ALA A 260 33.34 -2.04 -16.67
N GLU A 261 33.59 -0.92 -17.33
CA GLU A 261 32.53 -0.06 -17.85
C GLU A 261 32.01 -0.67 -19.14
N THR A 262 30.70 -0.98 -19.18
CA THR A 262 29.73 -0.66 -20.24
C THR A 262 28.58 -1.67 -20.22
N ALA A 263 27.40 -1.18 -19.87
CA ALA A 263 26.09 -1.59 -20.40
C ALA A 263 25.03 -0.86 -19.56
N GLU A 264 24.45 0.17 -20.17
CA GLU A 264 23.26 0.87 -19.69
C GLU A 264 22.05 -0.06 -19.80
N GLY A 265 21.95 -1.00 -18.86
CA GLY A 265 20.92 -2.04 -18.79
C GLY A 265 21.18 -2.87 -17.54
N ARG A 266 21.01 -2.26 -16.36
CA ARG A 266 21.36 -2.86 -15.06
C ARG A 266 20.38 -3.99 -14.72
N GLU A 267 20.66 -5.21 -15.16
CA GLU A 267 20.09 -6.41 -14.55
C GLU A 267 20.53 -6.44 -13.06
N LEU A 268 19.56 -6.62 -12.16
CA LEU A 268 19.82 -6.78 -10.73
C LEU A 268 20.64 -8.06 -10.52
N PRO A 269 21.64 -8.08 -9.62
CA PRO A 269 22.36 -9.32 -9.33
C PRO A 269 21.40 -10.35 -8.68
N PRO A 270 21.63 -11.66 -8.86
CA PRO A 270 20.77 -12.70 -8.28
C PRO A 270 20.53 -12.57 -6.78
N VAL A 271 21.55 -12.15 -6.01
CA VAL A 271 21.46 -11.85 -4.57
C VAL A 271 20.35 -10.82 -4.29
N ALA A 272 20.30 -9.74 -5.07
CA ALA A 272 19.32 -8.68 -4.90
C ALA A 272 17.91 -9.15 -5.30
N MET A 273 17.79 -9.98 -6.34
CA MET A 273 16.51 -10.57 -6.74
C MET A 273 15.95 -11.50 -5.66
N VAL A 274 16.78 -12.31 -5.02
CA VAL A 274 16.37 -13.19 -3.91
C VAL A 274 15.89 -12.39 -2.70
N TYR A 275 16.61 -11.32 -2.33
CA TYR A 275 16.17 -10.39 -1.29
C TYR A 275 14.81 -9.76 -1.61
N LEU A 276 14.62 -9.30 -2.85
CA LEU A 276 13.34 -8.74 -3.30
C LEU A 276 12.21 -9.78 -3.21
N LEU A 277 12.43 -11.01 -3.68
CA LEU A 277 11.43 -12.08 -3.62
C LEU A 277 11.04 -12.40 -2.17
N ASN A 278 12.01 -12.49 -1.27
CA ASN A 278 11.74 -12.73 0.16
C ASN A 278 10.94 -11.56 0.77
N SER A 279 11.34 -10.33 0.48
CA SER A 279 10.70 -9.12 1.04
C SER A 279 9.28 -8.92 0.50
N LEU A 280 9.07 -9.07 -0.80
CA LEU A 280 7.78 -8.93 -1.46
C LEU A 280 6.81 -10.03 -1.04
N TYR A 281 7.28 -11.28 -0.92
CA TYR A 281 6.43 -12.39 -0.49
C TYR A 281 6.02 -12.25 0.99
N SER A 282 6.94 -11.75 1.84
CA SER A 282 6.62 -11.41 3.22
C SER A 282 5.54 -10.33 3.29
N LEU A 283 5.68 -9.24 2.53
CA LEU A 283 4.70 -8.17 2.44
C LEU A 283 3.34 -8.65 1.90
N GLN A 284 3.33 -9.50 0.87
CA GLN A 284 2.08 -10.10 0.38
C GLN A 284 1.38 -10.90 1.48
N GLY A 285 2.14 -11.65 2.27
CA GLY A 285 1.62 -12.42 3.40
C GLY A 285 1.06 -11.56 4.53
N THR A 286 1.63 -10.39 4.80
CA THR A 286 1.08 -9.45 5.78
C THR A 286 -0.20 -8.77 5.25
N LEU A 287 -0.18 -8.28 4.01
CA LEU A 287 -1.33 -7.64 3.37
C LEU A 287 -2.54 -8.58 3.24
N ALA A 288 -2.31 -9.86 2.98
CA ALA A 288 -3.37 -10.86 2.86
C ALA A 288 -4.20 -11.05 4.15
N ARG A 289 -3.67 -10.63 5.31
CA ARG A 289 -4.39 -10.69 6.60
C ARG A 289 -5.21 -9.43 6.90
N LEU A 290 -4.98 -8.36 6.14
CA LEU A 290 -5.62 -7.05 6.34
C LEU A 290 -6.79 -6.86 5.38
N ALA A 291 -7.80 -6.10 5.81
CA ALA A 291 -8.92 -5.73 4.95
C ALA A 291 -8.52 -4.66 3.92
N PHE A 292 -9.24 -4.60 2.80
CA PHE A 292 -9.09 -3.57 1.76
C PHE A 292 -7.72 -3.51 1.04
N THR A 293 -6.94 -4.59 1.11
CA THR A 293 -5.59 -4.67 0.52
C THR A 293 -5.53 -5.24 -0.90
N GLY A 294 -6.65 -5.73 -1.44
CA GLY A 294 -6.72 -6.43 -2.74
C GLY A 294 -5.98 -5.73 -3.89
N PRO A 295 -6.19 -4.43 -4.15
CA PRO A 295 -5.47 -3.71 -5.20
C PRO A 295 -3.95 -3.71 -5.00
N GLN A 296 -3.49 -3.55 -3.74
CA GLN A 296 -2.07 -3.51 -3.43
C GLN A 296 -1.42 -4.90 -3.44
N ILE A 297 -2.17 -5.96 -3.10
CA ILE A 297 -1.73 -7.34 -3.30
C ILE A 297 -1.47 -7.60 -4.79
N ALA A 298 -2.33 -7.10 -5.69
CA ALA A 298 -2.12 -7.25 -7.13
C ALA A 298 -0.81 -6.57 -7.59
N VAL A 299 -0.55 -5.33 -7.14
CA VAL A 299 0.69 -4.60 -7.44
C VAL A 299 1.93 -5.34 -6.93
N VAL A 300 1.91 -5.82 -5.68
CA VAL A 300 3.02 -6.59 -5.10
C VAL A 300 3.22 -7.91 -5.86
N THR A 301 2.13 -8.57 -6.28
CA THR A 301 2.19 -9.82 -7.04
C THR A 301 2.79 -9.61 -8.42
N GLU A 302 2.39 -8.55 -9.13
CA GLU A 302 2.98 -8.18 -10.43
C GLU A 302 4.49 -7.95 -10.31
N ARG A 303 4.92 -7.21 -9.28
CA ARG A 303 6.34 -6.99 -9.01
C ARG A 303 7.08 -8.30 -8.69
N LEU A 304 6.47 -9.18 -7.89
CA LEU A 304 7.04 -10.48 -7.55
C LEU A 304 7.22 -11.36 -8.79
N GLU A 305 6.22 -11.39 -9.66
CA GLU A 305 6.25 -12.16 -10.91
C GLU A 305 7.33 -11.66 -11.87
N ALA A 306 7.51 -10.34 -11.99
CA ALA A 306 8.58 -9.75 -12.78
C ALA A 306 9.98 -10.17 -12.26
N VAL A 307 10.24 -10.00 -10.96
CA VAL A 307 11.53 -10.38 -10.35
C VAL A 307 11.77 -11.89 -10.46
N LEU A 308 10.73 -12.71 -10.31
CA LEU A 308 10.83 -14.16 -10.46
C LEU A 308 11.18 -14.55 -11.90
N ALA A 309 10.62 -13.87 -12.90
CA ALA A 309 10.95 -14.10 -14.31
C ALA A 309 12.43 -13.76 -14.60
N ASP A 310 12.90 -12.62 -14.10
CA ASP A 310 14.29 -12.19 -14.26
C ASP A 310 15.27 -13.19 -13.59
N LEU A 311 14.96 -13.66 -12.38
CA LEU A 311 15.77 -14.67 -11.69
C LEU A 311 15.75 -16.02 -12.41
N THR A 312 14.59 -16.41 -12.96
CA THR A 312 14.45 -17.62 -13.76
C THR A 312 15.35 -17.56 -14.99
N TYR A 313 15.38 -16.42 -15.67
CA TYR A 313 16.24 -16.19 -16.82
C TYR A 313 17.72 -16.28 -16.43
N SER A 314 18.13 -15.56 -15.37
CA SER A 314 19.50 -15.60 -14.85
C SER A 314 19.96 -17.00 -14.44
N GLN A 315 19.07 -17.79 -13.82
CA GLN A 315 19.38 -19.17 -13.46
C GLN A 315 19.51 -20.06 -14.70
N ALA A 316 18.63 -19.91 -15.69
CA ALA A 316 18.71 -20.70 -16.93
C ALA A 316 19.98 -20.37 -17.73
N THR A 317 20.37 -19.10 -17.83
CA THR A 317 21.63 -18.70 -18.49
C THR A 317 22.85 -19.18 -17.72
N HIS A 318 22.82 -19.16 -16.38
CA HIS A 318 23.86 -19.77 -15.54
C HIS A 318 24.00 -21.29 -15.79
N ILE A 319 22.88 -22.02 -15.86
CA ILE A 319 22.89 -23.46 -16.17
C ILE A 319 23.47 -23.72 -17.56
N LEU A 320 23.02 -22.98 -18.58
CA LEU A 320 23.51 -23.15 -19.95
C LEU A 320 24.98 -22.75 -20.11
N SER A 321 25.44 -21.73 -19.39
CA SER A 321 26.85 -21.31 -19.45
C SER A 321 27.76 -22.33 -18.79
N ARG A 322 27.34 -22.89 -17.65
CA ARG A 322 28.02 -24.01 -17.00
C ARG A 322 28.07 -25.25 -17.88
N ALA A 323 27.02 -25.52 -18.66
CA ALA A 323 26.98 -26.61 -19.64
C ALA A 323 27.78 -26.33 -20.93
N GLY A 324 28.33 -25.13 -21.12
CA GLY A 324 28.94 -24.72 -22.39
C GLY A 324 27.96 -24.42 -23.54
N LEU A 325 26.65 -24.64 -23.34
CA LEU A 325 25.60 -24.46 -24.36
C LEU A 325 25.18 -22.99 -24.57
N TYR A 326 25.52 -22.08 -23.65
CA TYR A 326 25.12 -20.68 -23.72
C TYR A 326 25.72 -19.95 -24.94
N ARG A 327 26.98 -20.25 -25.29
CA ARG A 327 27.65 -19.64 -26.47
C ARG A 327 26.96 -20.01 -27.78
N LEU A 328 26.57 -21.29 -27.91
CA LEU A 328 25.77 -21.76 -29.03
C LEU A 328 24.41 -21.04 -29.07
N TYR A 329 23.76 -20.86 -27.93
CA TYR A 329 22.51 -20.12 -27.84
C TYR A 329 22.64 -18.66 -28.29
N GLU A 330 23.71 -17.96 -27.89
CA GLU A 330 24.01 -16.59 -28.37
C GLU A 330 24.19 -16.56 -29.89
N ALA A 331 24.98 -17.48 -30.44
CA ALA A 331 25.23 -17.57 -31.88
C ALA A 331 23.94 -17.86 -32.68
N ILE A 332 23.06 -18.73 -32.19
CA ILE A 332 21.76 -19.00 -32.82
C ILE A 332 20.89 -17.74 -32.85
N ASN A 333 20.88 -16.95 -31.78
CA ASN A 333 20.10 -15.72 -31.76
C ASN A 333 20.70 -14.62 -32.64
N ALA A 334 22.03 -14.55 -32.77
CA ALA A 334 22.72 -13.59 -33.65
C ALA A 334 22.57 -13.96 -35.14
N SER A 335 22.58 -15.25 -35.47
CA SER A 335 22.42 -15.76 -36.85
C SER A 335 21.03 -15.55 -37.46
N ARG A 336 20.04 -15.12 -36.67
CA ARG A 336 18.70 -14.78 -37.18
C ARG A 336 18.70 -13.60 -38.14
N ASP A 337 19.73 -12.75 -38.09
CA ASP A 337 19.84 -11.55 -38.90
C ASP A 337 20.72 -11.74 -40.16
N ASP A 338 21.44 -12.87 -40.29
CA ASP A 338 22.45 -13.10 -41.33
C ASP A 338 22.21 -14.46 -42.04
N GLU A 339 21.35 -14.48 -43.07
CA GLU A 339 20.85 -15.70 -43.72
C GLU A 339 21.89 -16.53 -44.54
N GLY A 340 23.18 -16.16 -44.52
CA GLY A 340 24.16 -16.69 -45.48
C GLY A 340 25.10 -17.80 -44.98
N LEU A 341 25.45 -17.81 -43.69
CA LEU A 341 26.55 -18.66 -43.18
C LEU A 341 26.04 -19.81 -42.30
N PRO A 342 26.41 -21.07 -42.58
CA PRO A 342 26.10 -22.21 -41.71
C PRO A 342 26.68 -22.01 -40.31
N LEU A 343 25.94 -22.37 -39.25
CA LEU A 343 26.36 -22.23 -37.85
C LEU A 343 27.75 -22.85 -37.57
N ALA A 344 28.01 -24.02 -38.16
CA ALA A 344 29.29 -24.73 -38.06
C ALA A 344 30.49 -23.98 -38.66
N GLN A 345 30.23 -23.04 -39.58
CA GLN A 345 31.25 -22.28 -40.31
C GLN A 345 31.34 -20.81 -39.86
N SER A 346 30.54 -20.41 -38.86
CA SER A 346 30.52 -19.03 -38.36
C SER A 346 31.81 -18.61 -37.64
N GLY A 347 32.65 -19.58 -37.23
CA GLY A 347 33.88 -19.33 -36.47
C GLY A 347 33.65 -18.77 -35.06
N ALA A 348 32.38 -18.69 -34.61
CA ALA A 348 32.05 -18.27 -33.26
C ALA A 348 32.42 -19.37 -32.24
N PRO A 349 32.98 -19.00 -31.07
CA PRO A 349 33.33 -19.96 -30.03
C PRO A 349 32.07 -20.68 -29.52
N GLY A 350 32.12 -22.00 -29.32
CA GLY A 350 30.98 -22.81 -28.90
C GLY A 350 30.07 -23.31 -30.04
N CYS A 351 30.40 -22.98 -31.29
CA CYS A 351 29.68 -23.45 -32.48
C CYS A 351 30.35 -24.63 -33.19
N SER A 352 31.54 -25.04 -32.75
CA SER A 352 32.22 -26.20 -33.34
C SER A 352 31.54 -27.50 -32.92
N GLN A 353 31.57 -28.51 -33.78
CA GLN A 353 30.87 -29.77 -33.52
C GLN A 353 31.39 -30.48 -32.26
N ASP A 354 32.72 -30.47 -32.04
CA ASP A 354 33.34 -31.12 -30.87
C ASP A 354 32.95 -30.43 -29.55
N GLU A 355 32.95 -29.09 -29.52
CA GLU A 355 32.52 -28.32 -28.34
C GLU A 355 31.04 -28.57 -28.00
N ILE A 356 30.18 -28.70 -29.02
CA ILE A 356 28.76 -28.99 -28.82
C ILE A 356 28.58 -30.41 -28.25
N ILE A 357 29.33 -31.40 -28.76
CA ILE A 357 29.27 -32.77 -28.27
C ILE A 357 29.70 -32.85 -26.79
N ASP A 358 30.78 -32.18 -26.42
CA ASP A 358 31.26 -32.15 -25.05
C ASP A 358 30.28 -31.41 -24.12
N ALA A 359 29.74 -30.28 -24.55
CA ALA A 359 28.71 -29.52 -23.84
C ALA A 359 27.43 -30.35 -23.60
N LEU A 360 26.98 -31.11 -24.60
CA LEU A 360 25.83 -32.01 -24.48
C LEU A 360 26.11 -33.18 -23.54
N ARG A 361 27.34 -33.72 -23.54
CA ARG A 361 27.75 -34.78 -22.61
C ARG A 361 27.72 -34.28 -21.16
N GLU A 362 28.25 -33.09 -20.90
CA GLU A 362 28.24 -32.48 -19.57
C GLU A 362 26.81 -32.15 -19.11
N PHE A 363 25.99 -31.57 -19.99
CA PHE A 363 24.57 -31.33 -19.72
C PHE A 363 23.80 -32.63 -19.38
N ASN A 364 24.05 -33.70 -20.13
CA ASN A 364 23.35 -34.98 -19.92
C ASN A 364 23.82 -35.72 -18.67
N ALA A 365 25.12 -35.71 -18.37
CA ALA A 365 25.70 -36.45 -17.26
C ALA A 365 25.51 -35.75 -15.91
N GLU A 366 25.74 -34.43 -15.87
CA GLU A 366 25.79 -33.68 -14.62
C GLU A 366 24.46 -32.96 -14.33
N TYR A 367 23.93 -32.20 -15.29
CA TYR A 367 22.72 -31.41 -15.07
C TYR A 367 21.45 -32.27 -15.03
N LEU A 368 21.21 -33.11 -16.04
CA LEU A 368 19.98 -33.93 -16.09
C LEU A 368 19.92 -34.99 -14.98
N SER A 369 21.06 -35.40 -14.43
CA SER A 369 21.12 -36.35 -13.30
C SER A 369 20.73 -35.69 -11.98
N ASN A 370 21.09 -34.42 -11.76
CA ASN A 370 20.70 -33.67 -10.57
C ASN A 370 20.47 -32.17 -10.89
N PRO A 371 19.29 -31.81 -11.43
CA PRO A 371 19.00 -30.44 -11.87
C PRO A 371 19.09 -29.40 -10.75
N ASP A 372 18.83 -29.80 -9.50
CA ASP A 372 18.86 -28.91 -8.35
C ASP A 372 20.29 -28.47 -7.97
N SER A 373 21.32 -29.23 -8.37
CA SER A 373 22.73 -28.96 -8.02
C SER A 373 23.38 -27.83 -8.83
N TRP A 374 22.78 -27.43 -9.95
CA TRP A 374 23.30 -26.40 -10.85
C TRP A 374 22.56 -25.06 -10.73
N GLY A 375 21.67 -24.94 -9.76
CA GLY A 375 21.03 -23.67 -9.43
C GLY A 375 22.03 -22.62 -8.96
N LEU A 376 21.61 -21.35 -9.02
CA LEU A 376 22.38 -20.25 -8.46
C LEU A 376 22.53 -20.45 -6.94
N PRO A 377 23.73 -20.25 -6.35
CA PRO A 377 23.93 -20.44 -4.92
C PRO A 377 23.03 -19.53 -4.07
N GLU A 378 22.71 -18.35 -4.58
CA GLU A 378 21.80 -17.39 -3.96
C GLU A 378 20.36 -17.91 -3.89
N ALA A 379 19.92 -18.71 -4.86
CA ALA A 379 18.55 -19.24 -4.91
C ALA A 379 18.25 -20.18 -3.73
N ALA A 380 19.28 -20.74 -3.08
CA ALA A 380 19.13 -21.50 -1.85
C ALA A 380 18.63 -20.65 -0.67
N GLN A 381 18.85 -19.33 -0.71
CA GLN A 381 18.43 -18.37 0.33
C GLN A 381 16.99 -17.86 0.13
N LEU A 382 16.24 -18.40 -0.84
CA LEU A 382 14.80 -18.15 -0.92
C LEU A 382 14.10 -18.71 0.33
N ALA A 383 13.56 -17.84 1.17
CA ALA A 383 12.98 -18.19 2.46
C ALA A 383 11.71 -19.02 2.32
N PHE A 384 10.90 -18.76 1.28
CA PHE A 384 9.56 -19.33 1.13
C PHE A 384 9.51 -20.46 0.10
N ALA A 385 8.78 -21.54 0.41
CA ALA A 385 8.69 -22.72 -0.46
C ALA A 385 7.98 -22.44 -1.80
N ARG A 386 6.97 -21.54 -1.82
CA ARG A 386 6.20 -21.24 -3.02
C ARG A 386 7.04 -20.60 -4.14
N PRO A 387 7.76 -19.47 -3.92
CA PRO A 387 8.65 -18.92 -4.94
C PRO A 387 9.79 -19.88 -5.30
N ARG A 388 10.31 -20.66 -4.35
CA ARG A 388 11.35 -21.68 -4.61
C ARG A 388 10.87 -22.75 -5.60
N ASN A 389 9.68 -23.30 -5.38
CA ASN A 389 9.08 -24.30 -6.27
C ASN A 389 8.71 -23.70 -7.63
N ALA A 390 8.26 -22.44 -7.65
CA ALA A 390 7.95 -21.73 -8.89
C ALA A 390 9.21 -21.50 -9.73
N LEU A 391 10.31 -21.04 -9.11
CA LEU A 391 11.62 -20.88 -9.76
C LEU A 391 12.08 -22.21 -10.35
N ARG A 392 12.09 -23.29 -9.55
CA ARG A 392 12.49 -24.63 -10.03
C ARG A 392 11.73 -25.06 -11.28
N ARG A 393 10.39 -24.96 -11.26
CA ARG A 393 9.54 -25.36 -12.40
C ARG A 393 9.79 -24.46 -13.62
N ARG A 394 9.78 -23.14 -13.44
CA ARG A 394 9.98 -22.20 -14.54
C ARG A 394 11.37 -22.31 -15.16
N THR A 395 12.40 -22.57 -14.34
CA THR A 395 13.75 -22.82 -14.84
C THR A 395 13.80 -24.12 -15.64
N ALA A 396 13.16 -25.19 -15.17
CA ALA A 396 13.06 -26.44 -15.92
C ALA A 396 12.33 -26.25 -17.27
N ASP A 397 11.19 -25.54 -17.27
CA ASP A 397 10.44 -25.19 -18.49
C ASP A 397 11.30 -24.35 -19.46
N LEU A 398 12.00 -23.33 -18.93
CA LEU A 398 12.84 -22.44 -19.75
C LEU A 398 14.02 -23.20 -20.33
N VAL A 399 14.77 -23.97 -19.52
CA VAL A 399 15.90 -24.79 -20.00
C VAL A 399 15.44 -25.80 -21.04
N GLN A 400 14.28 -26.44 -20.85
CA GLN A 400 13.70 -27.35 -21.84
C GLN A 400 13.40 -26.63 -23.15
N SER A 401 12.81 -25.44 -23.10
CA SER A 401 12.48 -24.66 -24.30
C SER A 401 13.74 -24.20 -25.05
N LEU A 402 14.79 -23.83 -24.31
CA LEU A 402 16.09 -23.43 -24.86
C LEU A 402 16.79 -24.64 -25.49
N TYR A 403 16.76 -25.80 -24.82
CA TYR A 403 17.28 -27.05 -25.37
C TYR A 403 16.55 -27.47 -26.65
N ALA A 404 15.21 -27.34 -26.70
CA ALA A 404 14.44 -27.63 -27.92
C ALA A 404 14.86 -26.76 -29.11
N ARG A 405 15.15 -25.48 -28.85
CA ARG A 405 15.68 -24.55 -29.88
C ARG A 405 17.09 -24.94 -30.32
N LEU A 406 17.97 -25.26 -29.38
CA LEU A 406 19.33 -25.74 -29.67
C LEU A 406 19.29 -27.03 -30.49
N TYR A 407 18.52 -28.02 -30.05
CA TYR A 407 18.35 -29.30 -30.74
C TYR A 407 17.88 -29.11 -32.19
N LYS A 408 16.88 -28.25 -32.42
CA LYS A 408 16.39 -27.95 -33.77
C LYS A 408 17.46 -27.29 -34.65
N ALA A 409 18.21 -26.34 -34.10
CA ALA A 409 19.27 -25.65 -34.84
C ALA A 409 20.43 -26.61 -35.19
N ILE A 410 20.78 -27.50 -34.26
CA ILE A 410 21.86 -28.48 -34.43
C ILE A 410 21.49 -29.58 -35.45
N THR A 411 20.21 -29.97 -35.48
CA THR A 411 19.71 -31.03 -36.37
C THR A 411 19.27 -30.53 -37.75
N ASP A 412 19.25 -29.20 -37.99
CA ASP A 412 18.93 -28.63 -39.29
C ASP A 412 20.07 -28.93 -40.29
N PRO A 413 19.78 -29.57 -41.44
CA PRO A 413 20.77 -29.83 -42.49
C PRO A 413 21.51 -28.56 -42.98
N ARG A 414 20.88 -27.38 -42.83
CA ARG A 414 21.45 -26.08 -43.25
C ARG A 414 22.56 -25.58 -42.33
N SER A 415 22.65 -26.11 -41.11
CA SER A 415 23.62 -25.67 -40.10
C SER A 415 25.05 -26.15 -40.38
N GLY A 416 25.23 -27.08 -41.32
CA GLY A 416 26.55 -27.52 -41.81
C GLY A 416 27.29 -28.51 -40.91
N TYR A 417 26.61 -29.08 -39.89
CA TYR A 417 27.17 -30.12 -39.02
C TYR A 417 27.18 -31.50 -39.70
N SER A 418 28.20 -32.29 -39.43
CA SER A 418 28.37 -33.63 -40.02
C SER A 418 27.76 -34.69 -39.10
N ASN A 419 26.95 -35.62 -39.60
CA ASN A 419 26.49 -36.77 -38.80
C ASN A 419 27.65 -37.76 -38.60
N PRO A 420 27.87 -38.31 -37.39
CA PRO A 420 26.86 -38.55 -36.36
C PRO A 420 27.02 -37.70 -35.09
N TRP A 421 25.88 -37.27 -34.55
CA TRP A 421 25.74 -36.84 -33.15
C TRP A 421 25.92 -38.04 -32.20
N PRO A 422 26.30 -37.83 -30.93
CA PRO A 422 26.43 -38.92 -29.95
C PRO A 422 25.13 -39.73 -29.84
N GLU A 423 25.24 -41.06 -29.70
CA GLU A 423 24.09 -41.97 -29.56
C GLU A 423 23.20 -41.61 -28.35
N ASP A 424 23.77 -40.97 -27.33
CA ASP A 424 23.10 -40.51 -26.11
C ASP A 424 22.43 -39.13 -26.26
N LEU A 425 22.26 -38.61 -27.48
CA LEU A 425 21.57 -37.35 -27.71
C LEU A 425 20.08 -37.50 -27.35
N LYS A 426 19.69 -36.87 -26.24
CA LYS A 426 18.31 -36.91 -25.75
C LYS A 426 17.40 -36.00 -26.58
N THR A 427 16.19 -36.47 -26.91
CA THR A 427 15.19 -35.63 -27.55
C THR A 427 14.64 -34.58 -26.58
N PRO A 428 14.08 -33.45 -27.05
CA PRO A 428 13.47 -32.45 -26.18
C PRO A 428 12.35 -33.01 -25.27
N GLU A 429 11.65 -34.06 -25.71
CA GLU A 429 10.64 -34.78 -24.93
C GLU A 429 11.24 -35.59 -23.79
N GLN A 430 12.37 -36.27 -24.05
CA GLN A 430 13.12 -37.01 -23.02
C GLN A 430 13.70 -36.04 -21.97
N VAL A 431 14.24 -34.90 -22.41
CA VAL A 431 14.72 -33.85 -21.50
C VAL A 431 13.58 -33.28 -20.65
N ALA A 432 12.40 -33.04 -21.25
CA ALA A 432 11.22 -32.61 -20.50
C ALA A 432 10.82 -33.62 -19.42
N GLY A 433 10.79 -34.92 -19.75
CA GLY A 433 10.44 -35.98 -18.78
C GLY A 433 11.43 -36.12 -17.63
N LEU A 434 12.70 -35.79 -17.84
CA LEU A 434 13.74 -35.83 -16.79
C LEU A 434 13.74 -34.58 -15.90
N LEU A 435 13.43 -33.40 -16.45
CA LEU A 435 13.40 -32.14 -15.70
C LEU A 435 12.08 -31.90 -14.97
N LEU A 436 10.97 -32.35 -15.57
CA LEU A 436 9.62 -32.22 -15.07
C LEU A 436 9.03 -33.63 -15.01
N PRO A 437 9.42 -34.47 -14.04
CA PRO A 437 8.79 -35.77 -13.87
C PRO A 437 7.30 -35.52 -13.76
N SER A 438 6.56 -35.99 -14.77
CA SER A 438 5.13 -35.82 -14.85
C SER A 438 4.55 -36.32 -13.53
N SER A 439 3.63 -35.54 -12.96
CA SER A 439 2.84 -35.91 -11.78
C SER A 439 1.83 -37.01 -12.15
N SER A 440 2.35 -38.10 -12.74
CA SER A 440 1.67 -39.30 -13.15
C SER A 440 2.29 -40.50 -12.43
N ILE A 441 2.39 -40.40 -11.11
CA ILE A 441 2.20 -41.59 -10.27
C ILE A 441 0.80 -41.44 -9.72
N SER A 442 -0.14 -41.91 -10.53
CA SER A 442 -1.47 -42.30 -10.11
C SER A 442 -1.35 -43.12 -8.83
N ILE A 443 -2.06 -42.65 -7.81
CA ILE A 443 -2.49 -43.42 -6.66
C ILE A 443 -3.06 -44.74 -7.19
N SER A 444 -2.39 -45.85 -6.88
CA SER A 444 -2.98 -47.19 -6.86
C SER A 444 -3.25 -47.59 -5.42
#